data_AF-A0A256Z433-F1
#
_entry.id   AF-A0A256Z433-F1
#
_cell.length_a   1.000
_cell.length_b   1.000
_cell.length_c   1.000
_cell.angle_alpha   90.00
_cell.angle_beta   90.00
_cell.angle_gamma   90.00
#
_symmetry.space_group_name_H-M   'P 1'
#
loop_
_entity.id
_entity.type
_entity.pdbx_description
1 polymer ?
#
loop_
_entity_poly.entity_id
_entity_poly.type
_entity_poly.pdbx_seq_one_letter_code
_entity_poly.pdbx_strand_id
1 'polypeptide(L)'
;MKRLVKNRKALSNVVSTLIILVVSVLLAGVVTMYAVNITSTRTQQESLKMTKQAIWVYGNGTAYAAVAIDNVGGRDVVIDKVQVRGVEASWSSVYYLRLSSAISTSLNCPNSSGHSWTNFQYTSGT
;
A
#
# COMPACT_ATOMS: atom_id res chain seq x y z
N MET A 1 12.53 45.19 -55.81
CA MET A 1 12.54 44.22 -54.69
C MET A 1 11.72 44.64 -53.44
N LYS A 2 10.82 45.65 -53.49
CA LYS A 2 10.10 46.15 -52.28
C LYS A 2 8.84 45.35 -51.86
N ARG A 3 8.38 44.36 -52.64
CA ARG A 3 7.14 43.60 -52.37
C ARG A 3 7.30 42.45 -51.36
N LEU A 4 8.51 41.88 -51.21
CA LEU A 4 8.74 40.74 -50.31
C LEU A 4 8.72 41.11 -48.82
N VAL A 5 8.93 42.39 -48.48
CA VAL A 5 8.96 42.86 -47.08
C VAL A 5 7.55 42.99 -46.48
N LYS A 6 6.51 43.24 -47.30
CA LYS A 6 5.12 43.35 -46.85
C LYS A 6 4.52 42.01 -46.39
N ASN A 7 4.98 40.88 -46.94
CA ASN A 7 4.50 39.54 -46.57
C ASN A 7 5.03 39.04 -45.22
N ARG A 8 6.14 39.60 -44.68
CA ARG A 8 6.63 39.23 -43.33
C ARG A 8 5.64 39.58 -42.22
N LYS A 9 4.88 40.68 -42.37
CA LYS A 9 3.83 41.07 -41.40
C LYS A 9 2.65 40.09 -41.38
N ALA A 10 2.26 39.52 -42.52
CA ALA A 10 1.23 38.50 -42.59
C ALA A 10 1.71 37.15 -42.00
N LEU A 11 2.99 36.82 -42.20
CA LEU A 11 3.58 35.59 -41.67
C LEU A 11 3.79 35.61 -40.14
N SER A 12 4.04 36.79 -39.54
CA SER A 12 4.31 36.92 -38.09
C SER A 12 3.15 36.45 -37.22
N ASN A 13 1.91 36.62 -37.66
CA ASN A 13 0.75 36.16 -36.91
C ASN A 13 0.69 34.62 -36.91
N VAL A 14 0.95 34.00 -38.07
CA VAL A 14 1.01 32.54 -38.24
C VAL A 14 2.15 31.93 -37.44
N VAL A 15 3.31 32.59 -37.40
CA VAL A 15 4.46 32.13 -36.61
C VAL A 15 4.17 32.22 -35.11
N SER A 16 3.53 33.31 -34.65
CA SER A 16 3.14 33.46 -33.24
C SER A 16 2.15 32.37 -32.81
N THR A 17 1.13 32.07 -33.63
CA THR A 17 0.18 31.00 -33.33
C THR A 17 0.83 29.62 -33.33
N LEU A 18 1.80 29.36 -34.22
CA LEU A 18 2.59 28.12 -34.22
C LEU A 18 3.43 27.98 -32.95
N ILE A 19 4.08 29.05 -32.48
CA ILE A 19 4.87 29.04 -31.24
C ILE A 19 3.97 28.74 -30.05
N ILE A 20 2.82 29.43 -29.93
CA ILE A 20 1.86 29.21 -28.84
C ILE A 20 1.33 27.76 -28.87
N LEU A 21 1.06 27.24 -30.07
CA LEU A 21 0.57 25.87 -30.23
C LEU A 21 1.61 24.84 -29.80
N VAL A 22 2.87 25.00 -30.22
CA VAL A 22 3.94 24.07 -29.83
C VAL A 22 4.20 24.13 -28.32
N VAL A 23 4.32 25.33 -27.76
CA VAL A 23 4.58 25.48 -26.32
C VAL A 23 3.42 24.94 -25.48
N SER A 24 2.17 25.17 -25.88
CA SER A 24 1.01 24.67 -25.14
C SER A 24 0.94 23.14 -25.14
N VAL A 25 1.23 22.49 -26.28
CA VAL A 25 1.27 21.02 -26.37
C VAL A 25 2.42 20.43 -25.55
N LEU A 26 3.60 21.05 -25.58
CA LEU A 26 4.75 20.60 -24.78
C LEU A 26 4.47 20.69 -23.27
N LEU A 27 3.91 21.81 -22.82
CA LEU A 27 3.56 22.00 -21.41
C LEU A 27 2.45 21.03 -20.97
N ALA A 28 1.45 20.81 -21.82
CA ALA A 28 0.38 19.84 -21.54
C ALA A 28 0.94 18.43 -21.34
N GLY A 29 1.85 17.98 -22.22
CA GLY A 29 2.46 16.66 -22.11
C GLY A 29 3.22 16.44 -20.78
N VAL A 30 4.00 17.43 -20.34
CA VAL A 30 4.75 17.37 -19.08
C VAL A 30 3.80 17.28 -17.88
N VAL A 31 2.75 18.11 -17.86
CA VAL A 31 1.77 18.12 -16.76
C VAL A 31 1.00 16.80 -16.71
N THR A 32 0.60 16.25 -17.85
CA THR A 32 -0.09 14.95 -17.91
C THR A 32 0.81 13.82 -17.41
N MET A 33 2.08 13.75 -17.85
CA MET A 33 3.03 12.74 -17.38
C MET A 33 3.27 12.85 -15.86
N TYR A 34 3.40 14.07 -15.34
CA TYR A 34 3.53 14.30 -13.89
C TYR A 34 2.28 13.86 -13.12
N ALA A 35 1.09 14.21 -13.60
CA ALA A 35 -0.18 13.81 -12.99
C ALA A 35 -0.37 12.29 -12.99
N VAL A 36 0.01 11.62 -14.08
CA VAL A 36 -0.05 10.14 -14.20
C VAL A 36 0.92 9.50 -13.22
N ASN A 37 2.16 10.00 -13.10
CA ASN A 37 3.13 9.45 -12.17
C ASN A 37 2.69 9.61 -10.71
N ILE A 38 2.12 10.76 -10.35
CA ILE A 38 1.55 10.98 -9.01
C ILE A 38 0.36 10.06 -8.75
N THR A 39 -0.56 9.95 -9.70
CA THR A 39 -1.74 9.10 -9.53
C THR A 39 -1.34 7.63 -9.43
N SER A 40 -0.42 7.16 -10.29
CA SER A 40 0.08 5.78 -10.29
C SER A 40 0.80 5.41 -8.99
N THR A 41 1.56 6.33 -8.40
CA THR A 41 2.22 6.09 -7.10
C THR A 41 1.25 6.17 -5.92
N ARG A 42 0.18 6.97 -6.01
CA ARG A 42 -0.84 7.09 -4.96
C ARG A 42 -1.90 5.99 -5.01
N THR A 43 -2.15 5.32 -6.12
CA THR A 43 -3.05 4.15 -6.17
C THR A 43 -2.39 2.89 -5.62
N GLN A 44 -1.06 2.87 -5.55
CA GLN A 44 -0.28 1.79 -4.96
C GLN A 44 -0.07 1.99 -3.45
N GLN A 45 -1.11 2.47 -2.75
CA GLN A 45 -1.05 2.61 -1.30
C GLN A 45 -0.96 1.23 -0.64
N GLU A 46 0.03 1.08 0.23
CA GLU A 46 0.12 -0.02 1.18
C GLU A 46 -0.99 0.18 2.21
N SER A 47 -1.90 -0.78 2.29
CA SER A 47 -3.01 -0.71 3.23
C SER A 47 -3.18 -2.07 3.89
N LEU A 48 -2.90 -2.10 5.19
CA LEU A 48 -3.08 -3.28 6.03
C LEU A 48 -4.37 -3.12 6.82
N LYS A 49 -5.21 -4.14 6.74
CA LYS A 49 -6.40 -4.25 7.56
C LYS A 49 -6.15 -5.29 8.66
N MET A 50 -6.16 -4.85 9.90
CA MET A 50 -6.16 -5.74 11.05
C MET A 50 -7.59 -6.17 11.37
N THR A 51 -7.84 -7.47 11.38
CA THR A 51 -9.13 -8.05 11.76
C THR A 51 -8.93 -9.00 12.95
N LYS A 52 -10.00 -9.20 13.73
CA LYS A 52 -10.08 -10.22 14.80
C LYS A 52 -8.87 -10.21 15.74
N GLN A 53 -8.83 -9.27 16.67
CA GLN A 53 -7.77 -9.20 17.67
C GLN A 53 -8.22 -9.96 18.92
N ALA A 54 -7.40 -10.88 19.41
CA ALA A 54 -7.68 -11.62 20.63
C ALA A 54 -6.43 -11.73 21.51
N ILE A 55 -6.62 -11.56 22.82
CA ILE A 55 -5.58 -11.74 23.83
C ILE A 55 -6.12 -12.72 24.85
N TRP A 56 -5.40 -13.81 25.09
CA TRP A 56 -5.72 -14.80 26.11
C TRP A 56 -4.65 -14.79 27.18
N VAL A 57 -5.09 -14.83 28.43
CA VAL A 57 -4.21 -14.88 29.61
C VAL A 57 -4.58 -16.11 30.41
N TYR A 58 -3.60 -16.98 30.64
CA TYR A 58 -3.76 -18.17 31.46
C TYR A 58 -3.46 -17.87 32.92
N GLY A 59 -4.04 -18.66 33.84
CA GLY A 59 -3.84 -18.49 35.28
C GLY A 59 -2.39 -18.65 35.76
N ASN A 60 -1.51 -19.23 34.94
CA ASN A 60 -0.07 -19.32 35.20
C ASN A 60 0.72 -18.06 34.78
N GLY A 61 0.05 -17.02 34.30
CA GLY A 61 0.66 -15.77 33.84
C GLY A 61 1.12 -15.77 32.37
N THR A 62 0.94 -16.88 31.63
CA THR A 62 1.25 -16.92 30.21
C THR A 62 0.20 -16.15 29.42
N ALA A 63 0.61 -15.25 28.54
CA ALA A 63 -0.28 -14.48 27.69
C ALA A 63 0.02 -14.73 26.21
N TYR A 64 -1.04 -14.82 25.41
CA TYR A 64 -0.97 -14.99 23.96
C TYR A 64 -1.80 -13.92 23.29
N ALA A 65 -1.27 -13.36 22.21
CA ALA A 65 -1.99 -12.43 21.36
C ALA A 65 -2.04 -12.99 19.94
N ALA A 66 -3.20 -12.88 19.31
CA ALA A 66 -3.39 -13.24 17.93
C ALA A 66 -4.16 -12.14 17.19
N VAL A 67 -3.77 -11.94 15.93
CA VAL A 67 -4.37 -10.95 15.04
C VAL A 67 -4.35 -11.50 13.62
N ALA A 68 -5.42 -11.26 12.87
CA ALA A 68 -5.45 -11.49 11.44
C ALA A 68 -5.07 -10.19 10.71
N ILE A 69 -4.17 -10.30 9.74
CA ILE A 69 -3.69 -9.17 8.93
C ILE A 69 -4.01 -9.50 7.47
N ASP A 70 -4.84 -8.66 6.86
CA ASP A 70 -5.17 -8.74 5.45
C ASP A 70 -4.48 -7.58 4.72
N ASN A 71 -3.73 -7.88 3.66
CA ASN A 71 -3.21 -6.85 2.76
C ASN A 71 -4.31 -6.49 1.76
N VAL A 72 -4.89 -5.30 1.94
CA VAL A 72 -5.91 -4.73 1.03
C VAL A 72 -5.29 -3.70 0.08
N GLY A 73 -3.98 -3.47 0.17
CA GLY A 73 -3.22 -2.59 -0.70
C GLY A 73 -2.78 -3.27 -2.00
N GLY A 74 -2.22 -2.47 -2.91
CA GLY A 74 -1.71 -2.93 -4.20
C GLY A 74 -0.23 -3.36 -4.20
N ARG A 75 0.42 -3.40 -3.03
CA ARG A 75 1.85 -3.70 -2.87
C ARG A 75 2.09 -4.59 -1.65
N ASP A 76 3.21 -5.30 -1.67
CA ASP A 76 3.67 -6.09 -0.54
C ASP A 76 4.05 -5.17 0.64
N VAL A 77 3.80 -5.63 1.86
CA VAL A 77 4.11 -4.89 3.08
C VAL A 77 5.08 -5.70 3.92
N VAL A 78 6.08 -5.03 4.48
CA VAL A 78 7.04 -5.60 5.41
C VAL A 78 6.69 -5.14 6.82
N ILE A 79 6.54 -6.10 7.75
CA ILE A 79 6.31 -5.81 9.17
C ILE A 79 7.67 -5.72 9.84
N ASP A 80 7.96 -4.58 10.47
CA ASP A 80 9.25 -4.33 11.15
C ASP A 80 9.18 -4.64 12.66
N LYS A 81 8.03 -4.35 13.29
CA LYS A 81 7.84 -4.52 14.72
C LYS A 81 6.41 -4.89 15.08
N VAL A 82 6.26 -5.79 16.05
CA VAL A 82 4.99 -6.11 16.69
C VAL A 82 5.06 -5.65 18.15
N GLN A 83 4.11 -4.81 18.57
CA GLN A 83 4.04 -4.31 19.94
C GLN A 83 2.62 -4.37 20.47
N VAL A 84 2.47 -4.75 21.73
CA VAL A 84 1.19 -4.79 22.44
C VAL A 84 1.30 -3.87 23.65
N ARG A 85 0.46 -2.84 23.71
CA ARG A 85 0.45 -1.83 24.79
C ARG A 85 1.84 -1.19 25.07
N GLY A 86 2.65 -1.02 24.04
CA GLY A 86 3.99 -0.41 24.14
C GLY A 86 5.11 -1.37 24.57
N VAL A 87 4.81 -2.65 24.79
CA VAL A 87 5.82 -3.69 24.98
C VAL A 87 6.04 -4.41 23.64
N GLU A 88 7.30 -4.46 23.22
CA GLU A 88 7.70 -5.12 21.98
C GLU A 88 7.75 -6.63 22.13
N ALA A 89 7.20 -7.36 21.15
CA ALA A 89 7.33 -8.80 21.05
C ALA A 89 8.54 -9.14 20.17
N SER A 90 9.45 -9.98 20.68
CA SER A 90 10.60 -10.44 19.91
C SER A 90 10.14 -11.34 18.76
N TRP A 91 10.77 -11.23 17.59
CA TRP A 91 10.48 -12.06 16.41
C TRP A 91 10.58 -13.57 16.67
N SER A 92 11.40 -14.01 17.64
CA SER A 92 11.49 -15.42 18.07
C SER A 92 10.21 -15.95 18.72
N SER A 93 9.34 -15.06 19.20
CA SER A 93 8.06 -15.37 19.82
C SER A 93 6.86 -15.13 18.89
N VAL A 94 7.11 -14.64 17.67
CA VAL A 94 6.08 -14.33 16.67
C VAL A 94 6.00 -15.46 15.65
N TYR A 95 4.82 -16.05 15.54
CA TYR A 95 4.52 -17.10 14.57
C TYR A 95 3.43 -16.62 13.63
N TYR A 96 3.56 -16.93 12.34
CA TYR A 96 2.58 -16.54 11.33
C TYR A 96 2.23 -17.70 10.42
N LEU A 97 0.98 -17.72 9.98
CA LEU A 97 0.50 -18.58 8.90
C LEU A 97 0.01 -17.67 7.78
N ARG A 98 0.48 -17.92 6.55
CA ARG A 98 -0.04 -17.24 5.36
C ARG A 98 -1.18 -18.07 4.78
N LEU A 99 -2.34 -17.45 4.66
CA LEU A 99 -3.52 -18.02 4.01
C LEU A 99 -3.77 -17.27 2.70
N SER A 100 -4.34 -17.95 1.71
CA SER A 100 -4.72 -17.37 0.43
C SER A 100 -6.04 -16.59 0.47
N SER A 101 -6.83 -16.78 1.53
CA SER A 101 -8.11 -16.11 1.76
C SER A 101 -8.18 -15.53 3.18
N ALA A 102 -9.04 -14.52 3.34
CA ALA A 102 -9.28 -13.91 4.64
C ALA A 102 -9.99 -14.88 5.58
N ILE A 103 -9.58 -14.89 6.85
CA ILE A 103 -10.15 -15.79 7.87
C ILE A 103 -11.60 -15.37 8.16
N SER A 104 -12.56 -16.28 7.98
CA SER A 104 -13.99 -16.08 8.28
C SER A 104 -14.39 -16.50 9.69
N THR A 105 -13.67 -17.45 10.29
CA THR A 105 -13.89 -18.02 11.64
C THR A 105 -13.22 -17.24 12.77
N SER A 106 -13.58 -17.51 14.02
CA SER A 106 -12.92 -16.93 15.19
C SER A 106 -11.48 -17.42 15.33
N LEU A 107 -10.62 -16.60 15.95
CA LEU A 107 -9.26 -17.04 16.28
C LEU A 107 -9.32 -18.07 17.41
N ASN A 108 -8.55 -19.14 17.26
CA ASN A 108 -8.45 -20.17 18.27
C ASN A 108 -7.45 -19.75 19.34
N CYS A 109 -7.85 -19.93 20.59
CA CYS A 109 -6.91 -19.92 21.70
C CYS A 109 -5.93 -21.09 21.51
N PRO A 110 -4.62 -20.91 21.73
CA PRO A 110 -3.67 -22.02 21.75
C PRO A 110 -4.16 -23.14 22.68
N ASN A 111 -3.96 -24.39 22.30
CA ASN A 111 -4.46 -25.52 23.07
C ASN A 111 -4.00 -25.45 24.55
N SER A 112 -4.96 -25.58 25.48
CA SER A 112 -4.72 -25.73 26.93
C SER A 112 -3.76 -26.88 27.26
N SER A 113 -3.74 -27.94 26.46
CA SER A 113 -2.82 -29.08 26.56
C SER A 113 -1.46 -28.75 25.94
N GLY A 114 -0.70 -27.88 26.59
CA GLY A 114 0.75 -27.84 26.43
C GLY A 114 1.41 -26.47 26.25
N HIS A 115 0.64 -25.39 26.06
CA HIS A 115 1.20 -24.01 26.00
C HIS A 115 2.41 -23.88 25.06
N SER A 116 2.51 -24.73 24.02
CA SER A 116 3.74 -24.85 23.24
C SER A 116 3.71 -23.85 22.08
N TRP A 117 4.79 -23.08 21.99
CA TRP A 117 5.06 -22.11 20.92
C TRP A 117 5.18 -22.75 19.52
N THR A 118 5.17 -24.08 19.44
CA THR A 118 5.47 -24.86 18.25
C THR A 118 4.24 -25.46 17.58
N ASN A 119 3.06 -25.45 18.22
CA ASN A 119 1.88 -26.13 17.71
C ASN A 119 0.59 -25.30 17.87
N PHE A 120 0.58 -24.12 17.25
CA PHE A 120 -0.62 -23.29 17.17
C PHE A 120 -1.68 -23.99 16.31
N GLN A 121 -2.87 -24.20 16.88
CA GLN A 121 -4.02 -24.68 16.12
C GLN A 121 -4.61 -23.52 15.33
N TYR A 122 -4.13 -23.34 14.10
CA TYR A 122 -4.68 -22.36 13.19
C TYR A 122 -6.13 -22.72 12.85
N THR A 123 -6.99 -21.72 12.79
CA THR A 123 -8.30 -21.95 12.19
C THR A 123 -8.13 -22.13 10.69
N SER A 124 -8.76 -23.16 10.13
CA SER A 124 -8.80 -23.35 8.68
C SER A 124 -9.58 -22.17 8.07
N GLY A 125 -8.96 -21.44 7.16
CA GLY A 125 -9.68 -20.52 6.26
C GLY A 125 -10.18 -21.31 5.06
N THR A 126 -11.48 -21.28 4.79
CA THR A 126 -12.01 -21.59 3.45
C THR A 126 -11.80 -20.41 2.51
#